data_AF-A0A7J2LQP7-F1
#
_entry.id   AF-A0A7J2LQP7-F1
#
_cell.length_a   1.000
_cell.length_b   1.000
_cell.length_c   1.000
_cell.angle_alpha   90.00
_cell.angle_beta   90.00
_cell.angle_gamma   90.00
#
_symmetry.space_group_name_H-M   'P 1'
#
loop_
_entity.id
_entity.type
_entity.pdbx_description
1 polymer ?
#
loop_
_entity_poly.entity_id
_entity_poly.type
_entity_poly.pdbx_seq_one_letter_code
_entity_poly.pdbx_strand_id
1 'polypeptide(L)'
;MFEKYEDLFRKALEKEIIPVEWNEIRNEIVNNLVKYIINTIKGKKTTFNERLLIPRGLVILSHPVFNRLCAGEGVWPNILGMINRVMGKKIKERGLYVKAEKLVLRATNSIIEHADVKRISDKKLRSIIKEEVERALFESGLEAELESLYLEIDDFFEGGLINFIYNKFSSSLREARKGLRPIIIPGSITRGKAFNLYFGEAFSSGELLSLAYMLLSSICIGDNIAIYLEGGKVENIMDEIKEKILMKKFDSRHVTGDLLKEFKIRPSESEKPYIVLVKFLLKLMEFYENALKEANKEESDLLAGIIEDIKNSHGFLYVVPKFKGERSVIPLPRLDRFIGYWLENKKKRQIFKGFLDGLYSFLGRVYSRARKERKQSHVENAEKVIANQLEYFLKMLIENNIIHWQSLRAIIDIVVELSTDFEIVTNLWPIKYLE
;
A
#
# COMPACT_ATOMS: atom_id res chain seq x y z
N MET A 1 13.99 -21.29 -18.71
CA MET A 1 12.79 -21.02 -17.88
C MET A 1 13.15 -20.25 -16.60
N PHE A 2 14.19 -20.65 -15.85
CA PHE A 2 14.67 -19.92 -14.67
C PHE A 2 15.07 -18.46 -14.94
N GLU A 3 15.89 -18.20 -15.97
CA GLU A 3 16.35 -16.84 -16.32
C GLU A 3 15.20 -15.86 -16.65
N LYS A 4 14.08 -16.38 -17.18
CA LYS A 4 12.90 -15.57 -17.52
C LYS A 4 12.28 -14.93 -16.28
N TYR A 5 12.11 -15.69 -15.19
CA TYR A 5 11.49 -15.16 -13.97
C TYR A 5 12.42 -14.27 -13.15
N GLU A 6 13.74 -14.42 -13.31
CA GLU A 6 14.71 -13.48 -12.73
C GLU A 6 14.57 -12.09 -13.32
N ASP A 7 14.55 -12.00 -14.65
CA ASP A 7 14.37 -10.75 -15.37
C ASP A 7 13.00 -10.12 -15.09
N LEU A 8 11.93 -10.92 -15.11
CA LEU A 8 10.58 -10.45 -14.78
C LEU A 8 10.46 -9.92 -13.35
N PHE A 9 10.99 -10.66 -12.37
CA PHE A 9 10.99 -10.21 -10.97
C PHE A 9 11.80 -8.93 -10.79
N ARG A 10 12.98 -8.85 -11.42
CA ARG A 10 13.82 -7.66 -11.40
C ARG A 10 13.09 -6.44 -11.95
N LYS A 11 12.51 -6.54 -13.15
CA LYS A 11 11.76 -5.46 -13.80
C LYS A 11 10.54 -5.03 -12.99
N ALA A 12 9.82 -5.99 -12.39
CA ALA A 12 8.70 -5.67 -11.51
C ALA A 12 9.18 -4.95 -10.25
N LEU A 13 10.29 -5.38 -9.65
CA LEU A 13 10.85 -4.76 -8.45
C LEU A 13 11.40 -3.36 -8.71
N GLU A 14 12.07 -3.14 -9.82
CA GLU A 14 12.56 -1.82 -10.26
C GLU A 14 11.43 -0.79 -10.27
N LYS A 15 10.25 -1.16 -10.76
CA LYS A 15 9.08 -0.28 -10.79
C LYS A 15 8.44 -0.03 -9.42
N GLU A 16 8.71 -0.89 -8.44
CA GLU A 16 8.15 -0.82 -7.09
C GLU A 16 9.13 -0.27 -6.05
N ILE A 17 10.37 0.04 -6.45
CA ILE A 17 11.38 0.71 -5.62
C ILE A 17 11.45 2.16 -6.07
N ILE A 18 11.01 3.07 -5.20
CA ILE A 18 11.01 4.51 -5.44
C ILE A 18 12.13 5.14 -4.61
N PRO A 19 13.21 5.66 -5.23
CA PRO A 19 14.20 6.47 -4.54
C PRO A 19 13.55 7.70 -3.91
N VAL A 20 14.00 8.08 -2.72
CA VAL A 20 13.49 9.29 -2.05
C VAL A 20 14.21 10.51 -2.61
N GLU A 21 13.43 11.51 -3.03
CA GLU A 21 13.95 12.76 -3.58
C GLU A 21 14.82 13.53 -2.56
N TRP A 22 15.81 14.27 -3.06
CA TRP A 22 16.72 15.04 -2.19
C TRP A 22 15.98 15.98 -1.24
N ASN A 23 14.91 16.65 -1.70
CA ASN A 23 14.13 17.54 -0.86
C ASN A 23 13.51 16.84 0.36
N GLU A 24 13.08 15.59 0.21
CA GLU A 24 12.54 14.80 1.32
C GLU A 24 13.66 14.34 2.26
N ILE A 25 14.78 13.88 1.71
CA ILE A 25 16.00 13.53 2.45
C ILE A 25 16.47 14.71 3.31
N ARG A 26 16.63 15.88 2.68
CA ARG A 26 17.01 17.15 3.32
C ARG A 26 16.07 17.47 4.47
N ASN A 27 14.76 17.43 4.23
CA ASN A 27 13.76 17.71 5.25
C ASN A 27 13.84 16.75 6.43
N GLU A 28 14.09 15.46 6.20
CA GLU A 28 14.25 14.49 7.29
C GLU A 28 15.54 14.74 8.09
N ILE A 29 16.66 15.04 7.42
CA ILE A 29 17.92 15.41 8.07
C ILE A 29 17.72 16.63 8.96
N VAL A 30 17.12 17.71 8.43
CA VAL A 30 16.81 18.92 9.20
C VAL A 30 15.95 18.58 10.41
N ASN A 31 14.90 17.76 10.24
CA ASN A 31 14.04 17.35 11.35
C ASN A 31 14.79 16.54 12.42
N ASN A 32 15.73 15.68 12.02
CA ASN A 32 16.58 14.91 12.94
C ASN A 32 17.51 15.83 13.74
N LEU A 33 18.14 16.82 13.08
CA LEU A 33 19.00 17.81 13.73
C LEU A 33 18.20 18.72 14.68
N VAL A 34 17.04 19.23 14.25
CA VAL A 34 16.13 20.02 15.09
C VAL A 34 15.74 19.23 16.34
N LYS A 35 15.35 17.96 16.17
CA LYS A 35 15.00 17.07 17.29
C LYS A 35 16.17 16.86 18.24
N TYR A 36 17.39 16.73 17.71
CA TYR A 36 18.61 16.63 18.51
C TYR A 36 18.82 17.91 19.34
N ILE A 37 18.84 19.08 18.71
CA ILE A 37 19.05 20.39 19.38
C ILE A 37 18.02 20.60 20.49
N ILE A 38 16.74 20.32 20.24
CA ILE A 38 15.68 20.44 21.27
C ILE A 38 15.98 19.56 22.48
N ASN A 39 16.40 18.32 22.25
CA ASN A 39 16.71 17.41 23.35
C ASN A 39 17.94 17.89 24.13
N THR A 40 18.96 18.41 23.44
CA THR A 40 20.16 19.00 24.05
C THR A 40 19.80 20.20 24.92
N ILE A 41 19.01 21.16 24.40
CA ILE A 41 18.58 22.34 25.17
C ILE A 41 17.71 21.95 26.37
N LYS A 42 16.89 20.89 26.24
CA LYS A 42 16.09 20.33 27.35
C LYS A 42 16.91 19.48 28.33
N GLY A 43 18.23 19.42 28.20
CA GLY A 43 19.12 18.72 29.13
C GLY A 43 19.04 17.19 29.06
N LYS A 44 18.50 16.62 27.97
CA LYS A 44 18.50 15.17 27.78
C LYS A 44 19.89 14.71 27.36
N LYS A 45 20.36 13.58 27.92
CA LYS A 45 21.59 12.93 27.46
C LYS A 45 21.39 12.42 26.03
N THR A 46 21.95 13.15 25.06
CA THR A 46 21.97 12.77 23.65
C THR A 46 23.39 12.84 23.11
N THR A 47 23.79 11.82 22.34
CA THR A 47 25.10 11.76 21.68
C THR A 47 24.91 12.08 20.20
N PHE A 48 25.69 13.02 19.67
CA PHE A 48 25.71 13.28 18.23
C PHE A 48 26.33 12.08 17.51
N ASN A 49 25.70 11.64 16.41
CA ASN A 49 26.23 10.55 15.59
C ASN A 49 25.79 10.70 14.14
N GLU A 50 26.44 9.95 13.24
CA GLU A 50 26.20 9.97 11.80
C GLU A 50 24.75 9.62 11.42
N ARG A 51 24.02 8.88 12.26
CA ARG A 51 22.64 8.45 11.95
C ARG A 51 21.67 9.62 11.91
N LEU A 52 22.02 10.77 12.49
CA LEU A 52 21.22 11.99 12.38
C LEU A 52 21.20 12.53 10.94
N LEU A 53 22.22 12.21 10.16
CA LEU A 53 22.35 12.60 8.75
C LEU A 53 21.81 11.53 7.79
N ILE A 54 21.28 10.42 8.31
CA ILE A 54 20.74 9.31 7.52
C ILE A 54 19.22 9.27 7.73
N PRO A 55 18.41 9.56 6.69
CA PRO A 55 16.97 9.34 6.68
C PRO A 55 16.59 7.91 7.08
N ARG A 56 15.36 7.72 7.56
CA ARG A 56 14.85 6.40 7.96
C ARG A 56 14.76 5.43 6.79
N GLY A 57 14.53 5.94 5.58
CA GLY A 57 14.53 5.17 4.35
C GLY A 57 14.97 6.04 3.18
N LEU A 58 15.92 5.55 2.39
CA LEU A 58 16.39 6.20 1.15
C LEU A 58 15.67 5.69 -0.08
N VAL A 59 14.92 4.60 0.09
CA VAL A 59 14.12 3.95 -0.92
C VAL A 59 12.82 3.50 -0.26
N ILE A 60 11.73 3.62 -1.01
CA ILE A 60 10.39 3.19 -0.62
C ILE A 60 10.02 1.98 -1.47
N LEU A 61 9.57 0.92 -0.81
CA LEU A 61 8.92 -0.19 -1.48
C LEU A 61 7.43 0.15 -1.60
N SER A 62 7.00 0.59 -2.79
CA SER A 62 5.66 1.15 -3.03
C SER A 62 4.57 0.11 -2.92
N HIS A 63 4.86 -1.16 -3.21
CA HIS A 63 3.88 -2.25 -3.16
C HIS A 63 3.44 -2.56 -1.70
N PRO A 64 2.26 -2.11 -1.23
CA PRO A 64 1.91 -2.11 0.19
C PRO A 64 1.86 -3.50 0.83
N VAL A 65 1.24 -4.46 0.14
CA VAL A 65 1.10 -5.84 0.65
C VAL A 65 2.46 -6.53 0.74
N PHE A 66 3.25 -6.51 -0.33
CA PHE A 66 4.61 -7.03 -0.35
C PHE A 66 5.52 -6.37 0.69
N ASN A 67 5.47 -5.04 0.83
CA ASN A 67 6.19 -4.30 1.86
C ASN A 67 5.81 -4.77 3.27
N ARG A 68 4.52 -4.92 3.56
CA ARG A 68 4.04 -5.42 4.86
C ARG A 68 4.54 -6.83 5.17
N LEU A 69 4.53 -7.73 4.18
CA LEU A 69 5.04 -9.08 4.35
C LEU A 69 6.55 -9.07 4.62
N CYS A 70 7.31 -8.31 3.82
CA CYS A 70 8.76 -8.20 3.94
C CYS A 70 9.18 -7.53 5.25
N ALA A 71 8.43 -6.53 5.72
CA ALA A 71 8.62 -5.91 7.03
C ALA A 71 8.32 -6.90 8.17
N GLY A 72 7.20 -7.64 8.06
CA GLY A 72 6.77 -8.61 9.06
C GLY A 72 7.71 -9.82 9.22
N GLU A 73 8.52 -10.12 8.20
CA GLU A 73 9.53 -11.17 8.21
C GLU A 73 10.98 -10.62 8.28
N GLY A 74 11.13 -9.30 8.50
CA GLY A 74 12.44 -8.66 8.69
C GLY A 74 13.30 -8.50 7.43
N VAL A 75 12.83 -8.91 6.25
CA VAL A 75 13.58 -8.82 4.99
C VAL A 75 13.85 -7.36 4.62
N TRP A 76 12.81 -6.55 4.55
CA TRP A 76 12.94 -5.14 4.15
C TRP A 76 13.73 -4.29 5.16
N PRO A 77 13.46 -4.37 6.49
CA PRO A 77 14.28 -3.71 7.51
C PRO A 77 15.77 -4.07 7.45
N ASN A 78 16.09 -5.33 7.15
CA ASN A 78 17.48 -5.77 7.01
C ASN A 78 18.17 -5.13 5.79
N ILE A 79 17.48 -5.05 4.66
CA ILE A 79 17.99 -4.39 3.44
C ILE A 79 18.27 -2.91 3.72
N LEU A 80 17.28 -2.17 4.27
CA LEU A 80 17.46 -0.78 4.68
C LEU A 80 18.60 -0.60 5.68
N GLY A 81 18.72 -1.51 6.65
CA GLY A 81 19.82 -1.51 7.62
C GLY A 81 21.20 -1.75 7.00
N MET A 82 21.30 -2.44 5.86
CA MET A 82 22.55 -2.56 5.12
C MET A 82 22.88 -1.29 4.34
N ILE A 83 21.89 -0.68 3.68
CA ILE A 83 22.03 0.59 2.98
C ILE A 83 22.52 1.68 3.96
N ASN A 84 21.85 1.80 5.10
CA ASN A 84 22.20 2.78 6.13
C ASN A 84 23.61 2.57 6.70
N ARG A 85 24.10 1.33 6.75
CA ARG A 85 25.49 1.04 7.16
C ARG A 85 26.50 1.56 6.14
N VAL A 86 26.23 1.37 4.84
CA VAL A 86 27.09 1.90 3.76
C VAL A 86 27.10 3.43 3.81
N MET A 87 25.93 4.06 3.92
CA MET A 87 25.82 5.52 4.02
C MET A 87 26.53 6.07 5.25
N GLY A 88 26.37 5.44 6.42
CA GLY A 88 27.09 5.85 7.63
C GLY A 88 28.61 5.77 7.48
N LYS A 89 29.12 4.80 6.72
CA LYS A 89 30.55 4.71 6.39
C LYS A 89 30.97 5.87 5.48
N LYS A 90 30.21 6.17 4.43
CA LYS A 90 30.52 7.28 3.50
C LYS A 90 30.46 8.67 4.15
N ILE A 91 29.48 8.89 5.02
CA ILE A 91 29.38 10.11 5.83
C ILE A 91 30.61 10.30 6.73
N LYS A 92 31.15 9.21 7.28
CA LYS A 92 32.40 9.23 8.08
C LYS A 92 33.62 9.47 7.23
N GLU A 93 33.76 8.78 6.10
CA GLU A 93 34.88 8.93 5.15
C GLU A 93 35.00 10.37 4.66
N ARG A 94 33.87 11.06 4.39
CA ARG A 94 33.83 12.47 3.98
C ARG A 94 33.91 13.48 5.14
N GLY A 95 33.94 13.02 6.38
CA GLY A 95 33.97 13.90 7.56
C GLY A 95 32.71 14.76 7.77
N LEU A 96 31.61 14.44 7.09
CA LEU A 96 30.37 15.23 7.12
C LEU A 96 29.73 15.24 8.52
N TYR A 97 29.86 14.13 9.26
CA TYR A 97 29.37 14.07 10.64
C TYR A 97 30.08 15.08 11.56
N VAL A 98 31.39 15.29 11.40
CA VAL A 98 32.16 16.27 12.20
C VAL A 98 31.73 17.69 11.84
N LYS A 99 31.53 17.97 10.55
CA LYS A 99 31.02 19.27 10.08
C LYS A 99 29.64 19.55 10.65
N ALA A 100 28.74 18.56 10.59
CA ALA A 100 27.40 18.66 11.14
C ALA A 100 27.39 18.86 12.67
N GLU A 101 28.27 18.17 13.39
CA GLU A 101 28.41 18.34 14.85
C GLU A 101 28.81 19.77 15.22
N LYS A 102 29.82 20.33 14.53
CA LYS A 102 30.26 21.73 14.71
C LYS A 102 29.14 22.72 14.41
N LEU A 103 28.38 22.48 13.34
CA LEU A 103 27.22 23.28 12.96
C LEU A 103 26.16 23.26 14.05
N VAL A 104 25.79 22.06 14.52
CA VAL A 104 24.78 21.88 15.57
C VAL A 104 25.20 22.56 16.86
N LEU A 105 26.47 22.49 17.25
CA LEU A 105 27.00 23.21 18.41
C LEU A 105 26.86 24.73 18.25
N ARG A 106 27.24 25.26 17.08
CA ARG A 106 27.08 26.69 16.77
C ARG A 106 25.63 27.14 16.83
N ALA A 107 24.73 26.40 16.17
CA ALA A 107 23.30 26.70 16.17
C ALA A 107 22.69 26.60 17.58
N THR A 108 23.11 25.61 18.38
CA THR A 108 22.65 25.48 19.77
C THR A 108 23.09 26.67 20.62
N ASN A 109 24.35 27.12 20.51
CA ASN A 109 24.86 28.27 21.26
C ASN A 109 24.17 29.58 20.84
N SER A 110 24.02 29.82 19.53
CA SER A 110 23.29 30.96 18.97
C SER A 110 21.88 31.10 19.59
N ILE A 111 21.17 29.98 19.68
CA ILE A 111 19.80 29.92 20.21
C ILE A 111 19.76 30.12 21.73
N ILE A 112 20.72 29.57 22.48
CA ILE A 112 20.80 29.77 23.93
C ILE A 112 21.13 31.22 24.27
N GLU A 113 22.00 31.88 23.50
CA GLU A 113 22.43 33.26 23.73
C GLU A 113 21.33 34.29 23.42
N HIS A 114 20.47 34.01 22.43
CA HIS A 114 19.49 34.99 21.92
C HIS A 114 18.05 34.75 22.39
N ALA A 115 17.75 33.66 23.10
CA ALA A 115 16.39 33.33 23.51
C ALA A 115 16.25 33.05 25.00
N ASP A 116 15.21 33.61 25.63
CA ASP A 116 14.70 33.16 26.92
C ASP A 116 13.97 31.80 26.72
N VAL A 117 14.72 30.77 26.34
CA VAL A 117 14.23 29.49 25.78
C VAL A 117 13.19 28.81 26.68
N LYS A 118 13.24 29.08 27.99
CA LYS A 118 12.30 28.55 28.99
C LYS A 118 10.87 29.12 28.86
N ARG A 119 10.67 30.25 28.19
CA ARG A 119 9.36 30.93 28.03
C ARG A 119 8.72 30.78 26.64
N ILE A 120 9.41 30.14 25.70
CA ILE A 120 8.94 29.98 24.33
C ILE A 120 8.10 28.70 24.22
N SER A 121 6.96 28.76 23.52
CA SER A 121 6.17 27.57 23.24
C SER A 121 6.96 26.58 22.35
N ASP A 122 6.80 25.28 22.59
CA ASP A 122 7.52 24.23 21.86
C ASP A 122 7.38 24.34 20.33
N LYS A 123 6.24 24.84 19.84
CA LYS A 123 5.99 25.07 18.40
C LYS A 123 6.84 26.22 17.85
N LYS A 124 6.93 27.33 18.58
CA LYS A 124 7.71 28.51 18.17
C LYS A 124 9.21 28.22 18.26
N LEU A 125 9.66 27.52 19.31
CA LEU A 125 11.04 27.07 19.47
C LEU A 125 11.48 26.17 18.32
N ARG A 126 10.63 25.23 17.88
CA ARG A 126 10.89 24.38 16.70
C ARG A 126 11.11 25.17 15.42
N SER A 127 10.31 26.22 15.17
CA SER A 127 10.47 27.06 13.97
C SER A 127 11.82 27.78 13.96
N ILE A 128 12.17 28.40 15.09
CA ILE A 128 13.45 29.14 15.24
C ILE A 128 14.63 28.19 15.02
N ILE A 129 14.63 27.01 15.67
CA ILE A 129 15.70 26.02 15.50
C ILE A 129 15.75 25.55 14.04
N LYS A 130 14.60 25.34 13.40
CA LYS A 130 14.55 24.90 12.00
C LYS A 130 15.20 25.93 11.08
N GLU A 131 14.80 27.19 11.18
CA GLU A 131 15.34 28.29 10.36
C GLU A 131 16.86 28.46 10.55
N GLU A 132 17.34 28.37 11.79
CA GLU A 132 18.77 28.48 12.09
C GLU A 132 19.56 27.27 11.56
N VAL A 133 19.02 26.06 11.69
CA VAL A 133 19.65 24.84 11.13
C VAL A 133 19.71 24.91 9.61
N GLU A 134 18.63 25.34 8.95
CA GLU A 134 18.60 25.48 7.48
C GLU A 134 19.61 26.52 7.01
N ARG A 135 19.68 27.68 7.67
CA ARG A 135 20.69 28.70 7.36
C ARG A 135 22.12 28.18 7.54
N ALA A 136 22.39 27.54 8.68
CA ALA A 136 23.72 27.06 8.99
C ALA A 136 24.16 25.90 8.06
N LEU A 137 23.22 25.07 7.59
CA LEU A 137 23.49 24.02 6.58
C LEU A 137 23.92 24.62 5.25
N PHE A 138 23.23 25.68 4.81
CA PHE A 138 23.55 26.39 3.59
C PHE A 138 24.91 27.12 3.68
N GLU A 139 25.11 27.94 4.71
CA GLU A 139 26.33 28.75 4.89
C GLU A 139 27.59 27.89 5.07
N SER A 140 27.47 26.70 5.64
CA SER A 140 28.61 25.79 5.85
C SER A 140 29.00 24.99 4.62
N GLY A 141 28.20 25.02 3.55
CA GLY A 141 28.36 24.15 2.37
C GLY A 141 28.03 22.67 2.63
N LEU A 142 27.65 22.31 3.86
CA LEU A 142 27.31 20.94 4.23
C LEU A 142 26.08 20.42 3.47
N GLU A 143 25.12 21.29 3.18
CA GLU A 143 23.94 20.92 2.38
C GLU A 143 24.34 20.40 0.99
N ALA A 144 25.20 21.12 0.28
CA ALA A 144 25.68 20.73 -1.05
C ALA A 144 26.53 19.44 -1.02
N GLU A 145 27.36 19.27 0.01
CA GLU A 145 28.16 18.05 0.18
C GLU A 145 27.29 16.83 0.49
N LEU A 146 26.20 17.01 1.25
CA LEU A 146 25.21 15.96 1.50
C LEU A 146 24.42 15.66 0.23
N GLU A 147 23.97 16.66 -0.50
CA GLU A 147 23.28 16.48 -1.78
C GLU A 147 24.12 15.66 -2.76
N SER A 148 25.38 16.06 -2.97
CA SER A 148 26.34 15.30 -3.79
C SER A 148 26.51 13.86 -3.30
N LEU A 149 26.65 13.64 -1.99
CA LEU A 149 26.76 12.29 -1.44
C LEU A 149 25.53 11.43 -1.76
N TYR A 150 24.33 11.98 -1.65
CA TYR A 150 23.08 11.24 -1.89
C TYR A 150 22.80 11.03 -3.38
N LEU A 151 23.25 11.94 -4.25
CA LEU A 151 23.21 11.75 -5.71
C LEU A 151 24.15 10.62 -6.16
N GLU A 152 25.26 10.40 -5.47
CA GLU A 152 26.21 9.31 -5.74
C GLU A 152 25.81 7.97 -5.10
N ILE A 153 24.60 7.84 -4.54
CA ILE A 153 24.21 6.65 -3.77
C ILE A 153 24.32 5.36 -4.57
N ASP A 154 24.01 5.40 -5.87
CA ASP A 154 24.10 4.24 -6.76
C ASP A 154 25.53 3.72 -6.89
N ASP A 155 26.52 4.61 -6.91
CA ASP A 155 27.94 4.26 -7.05
C ASP A 155 28.50 3.52 -5.82
N PHE A 156 27.78 3.59 -4.69
CA PHE A 156 28.19 2.88 -3.47
C PHE A 156 27.85 1.39 -3.50
N PHE A 157 27.08 0.95 -4.51
CA PHE A 157 26.62 -0.43 -4.64
C PHE A 157 27.01 -1.01 -5.99
N GLU A 158 27.54 -2.23 -5.99
CA GLU A 158 27.93 -2.91 -7.22
C GLU A 158 26.72 -3.14 -8.15
N GLY A 159 26.75 -2.49 -9.32
CA GLY A 159 25.64 -2.48 -10.28
C GLY A 159 24.46 -1.59 -9.89
N GLY A 160 24.64 -0.66 -8.94
CA GLY A 160 23.62 0.29 -8.50
C GLY A 160 22.80 -0.17 -7.28
N LEU A 161 22.11 0.77 -6.65
CA LEU A 161 21.30 0.53 -5.45
C LEU A 161 20.17 -0.47 -5.73
N ILE A 162 19.50 -0.34 -6.88
CA ILE A 162 18.39 -1.22 -7.24
C ILE A 162 18.88 -2.66 -7.46
N ASN A 163 20.02 -2.86 -8.13
CA ASN A 163 20.62 -4.18 -8.29
C ASN A 163 21.00 -4.81 -6.94
N PHE A 164 21.55 -4.00 -6.02
CA PHE A 164 21.79 -4.45 -4.65
C PHE A 164 20.50 -4.92 -3.96
N ILE A 165 19.43 -4.13 -4.03
CA ILE A 165 18.12 -4.47 -3.44
C ILE A 165 17.57 -5.77 -4.06
N TYR A 166 17.60 -5.88 -5.39
CA TYR A 166 17.20 -7.08 -6.12
C TYR A 166 17.98 -8.32 -5.65
N ASN A 167 19.30 -8.23 -5.54
CA ASN A 167 20.14 -9.35 -5.12
C ASN A 167 19.79 -9.80 -3.69
N LYS A 168 19.46 -8.86 -2.79
CA LYS A 168 19.02 -9.18 -1.42
C LYS A 168 17.62 -9.80 -1.38
N PHE A 169 16.68 -9.32 -2.18
CA PHE A 169 15.38 -9.98 -2.29
C PHE A 169 15.51 -11.38 -2.89
N SER A 170 16.18 -11.51 -4.04
CA SER A 170 16.38 -12.78 -4.73
C SER A 170 17.04 -13.83 -3.84
N SER A 171 18.11 -13.47 -3.12
CA SER A 171 18.77 -14.39 -2.19
C SER A 171 17.85 -14.85 -1.05
N SER A 172 17.00 -13.96 -0.52
CA SER A 172 16.00 -14.31 0.50
C SER A 172 14.88 -15.19 -0.05
N LEU A 173 14.38 -14.89 -1.25
CA LEU A 173 13.24 -15.59 -1.85
C LEU A 173 13.60 -16.99 -2.36
N ARG A 174 14.83 -17.19 -2.85
CA ARG A 174 15.28 -18.46 -3.46
C ARG A 174 15.67 -19.56 -2.47
N GLU A 175 15.49 -19.34 -1.16
CA GLU A 175 15.86 -20.28 -0.11
C GLU A 175 14.95 -21.54 -0.11
N ALA A 176 15.11 -22.41 -1.11
CA ALA A 176 14.30 -23.62 -1.33
C ALA A 176 14.19 -24.52 -0.10
N ARG A 177 15.26 -24.59 0.72
CA ARG A 177 15.28 -25.36 1.98
C ARG A 177 14.23 -24.86 2.99
N LYS A 178 13.83 -23.59 2.93
CA LYS A 178 12.82 -23.00 3.82
C LYS A 178 11.39 -23.27 3.33
N GLY A 179 11.20 -23.80 2.13
CA GLY A 179 9.88 -24.04 1.52
C GLY A 179 9.14 -22.75 1.18
N LEU A 180 7.81 -22.81 1.16
CA LEU A 180 6.98 -21.62 1.00
C LEU A 180 7.12 -20.70 2.21
N ARG A 181 7.31 -19.42 1.94
CA ARG A 181 7.49 -18.39 2.96
C ARG A 181 6.31 -17.42 2.92
N PRO A 182 5.91 -16.82 4.06
CA PRO A 182 4.88 -15.80 4.11
C PRO A 182 5.11 -14.61 3.16
N ILE A 183 6.37 -14.30 2.83
CA ILE A 183 6.74 -13.23 1.89
C ILE A 183 6.46 -13.55 0.41
N ILE A 184 6.15 -14.81 0.11
CA ILE A 184 5.85 -15.32 -1.23
C ILE A 184 4.36 -15.66 -1.31
N ILE A 185 3.89 -16.47 -0.35
CA ILE A 185 2.50 -16.91 -0.25
C ILE A 185 1.99 -16.56 1.16
N PRO A 186 1.17 -15.50 1.30
CA PRO A 186 0.49 -15.20 2.56
C PRO A 186 -0.23 -16.41 3.14
N GLY A 187 -0.12 -16.60 4.46
CA GLY A 187 -0.71 -17.75 5.15
C GLY A 187 0.15 -19.02 5.10
N SER A 188 1.17 -19.09 4.23
CA SER A 188 2.15 -20.18 4.29
C SER A 188 3.01 -20.11 5.55
N ILE A 189 3.52 -21.25 5.98
CA ILE A 189 4.42 -21.38 7.14
C ILE A 189 5.72 -21.95 6.65
N THR A 190 6.87 -21.42 7.03
CA THR A 190 8.19 -21.97 6.64
C THR A 190 8.36 -23.40 7.14
N ARG A 191 9.01 -24.27 6.36
CA ARG A 191 9.21 -25.70 6.69
C ARG A 191 9.82 -25.93 8.08
N GLY A 192 10.76 -25.08 8.49
CA GLY A 192 11.38 -25.17 9.83
C GLY A 192 10.50 -24.74 11.01
N LYS A 193 9.32 -24.14 10.77
CA LYS A 193 8.38 -23.70 11.82
C LYS A 193 7.24 -24.72 12.03
N ALA A 194 6.80 -25.41 11.00
CA ALA A 194 5.73 -26.41 11.09
C ALA A 194 5.92 -27.52 10.04
N PHE A 195 6.83 -28.45 10.32
CA PHE A 195 7.19 -29.53 9.37
C PHE A 195 6.00 -30.46 9.06
N ASN A 196 5.10 -30.66 10.02
CA ASN A 196 3.93 -31.54 9.92
C ASN A 196 2.83 -31.01 8.97
N LEU A 197 2.92 -29.76 8.52
CA LEU A 197 2.00 -29.18 7.55
C LEU A 197 2.47 -29.34 6.10
N TYR A 198 3.70 -29.83 5.89
CA TYR A 198 4.26 -30.07 4.56
C TYR A 198 4.11 -31.54 4.20
N PHE A 199 3.38 -31.82 3.11
CA PHE A 199 3.13 -33.19 2.64
C PHE A 199 4.17 -33.62 1.60
N GLY A 200 5.46 -33.41 1.90
CA GLY A 200 6.57 -33.77 1.01
C GLY A 200 6.82 -32.79 -0.14
N GLU A 201 6.18 -31.62 -0.14
CA GLU A 201 6.34 -30.61 -1.19
C GLU A 201 7.78 -30.07 -1.22
N ALA A 202 8.33 -29.97 -2.43
CA ALA A 202 9.62 -29.35 -2.71
C ALA A 202 9.43 -28.26 -3.74
N PHE A 203 10.03 -27.10 -3.49
CA PHE A 203 9.96 -25.94 -4.38
C PHE A 203 11.35 -25.64 -4.91
N SER A 204 11.47 -25.53 -6.22
CA SER A 204 12.65 -25.01 -6.87
C SER A 204 12.78 -23.51 -6.64
N SER A 205 14.00 -22.98 -6.72
CA SER A 205 14.23 -21.53 -6.59
C SER A 205 13.49 -20.70 -7.63
N GLY A 206 13.22 -21.27 -8.80
CA GLY A 206 12.49 -20.62 -9.90
C GLY A 206 11.01 -20.50 -9.62
N GLU A 207 10.38 -21.54 -9.06
CA GLU A 207 8.97 -21.52 -8.64
C GLU A 207 8.75 -20.53 -7.49
N LEU A 208 9.68 -20.46 -6.54
CA LEU A 208 9.60 -19.46 -5.46
C LEU A 208 9.69 -18.03 -6.01
N LEU A 209 10.52 -17.82 -7.04
CA LEU A 209 10.68 -16.52 -7.65
C LEU A 209 9.48 -16.15 -8.54
N SER A 210 8.90 -17.10 -9.26
CA SER A 210 7.68 -16.86 -10.05
C SER A 210 6.50 -16.48 -9.16
N LEU A 211 6.29 -17.19 -8.04
CA LEU A 211 5.25 -16.84 -7.07
C LEU A 211 5.50 -15.45 -6.45
N ALA A 212 6.75 -15.11 -6.15
CA ALA A 212 7.10 -13.78 -5.64
C ALA A 212 6.84 -12.68 -6.69
N TYR A 213 7.14 -12.97 -7.95
CA TYR A 213 6.82 -12.08 -9.08
C TYR A 213 5.31 -11.86 -9.20
N MET A 214 4.48 -12.91 -9.14
CA MET A 214 3.03 -12.77 -9.21
C MET A 214 2.48 -11.87 -8.09
N LEU A 215 2.97 -12.03 -6.86
CA LEU A 215 2.62 -11.15 -5.75
C LEU A 215 3.08 -9.70 -6.00
N LEU A 216 4.31 -9.48 -6.47
CA LEU A 216 4.84 -8.14 -6.71
C LEU A 216 4.15 -7.43 -7.89
N SER A 217 3.76 -8.18 -8.91
CA SER A 217 3.01 -7.66 -10.06
C SER A 217 1.56 -7.35 -9.72
N SER A 218 1.02 -7.88 -8.62
CA SER A 218 -0.36 -7.65 -8.21
C SER A 218 -0.67 -6.16 -7.97
N ILE A 219 -1.95 -5.77 -8.09
CA ILE A 219 -2.43 -4.43 -7.75
C ILE A 219 -2.92 -4.47 -6.31
N CYS A 220 -2.32 -3.66 -5.45
CA CYS A 220 -2.83 -3.45 -4.11
C CYS A 220 -4.01 -2.48 -4.09
N ILE A 221 -5.08 -2.90 -3.41
CA ILE A 221 -6.21 -2.05 -3.06
C ILE A 221 -6.26 -2.00 -1.53
N GLY A 222 -5.78 -0.90 -0.98
CA GLY A 222 -5.44 -0.73 0.43
C GLY A 222 -4.14 -1.45 0.78
N ASP A 223 -3.93 -1.64 2.08
CA ASP A 223 -2.72 -2.25 2.59
C ASP A 223 -2.86 -3.76 2.85
N ASN A 224 -4.06 -4.30 2.64
CA ASN A 224 -4.43 -5.65 3.06
C ASN A 224 -4.71 -6.59 1.88
N ILE A 225 -5.16 -6.08 0.74
CA ILE A 225 -5.61 -6.90 -0.38
C ILE A 225 -4.79 -6.56 -1.61
N ALA A 226 -4.30 -7.59 -2.31
CA ALA A 226 -3.72 -7.44 -3.63
C ALA A 226 -4.34 -8.41 -4.63
N ILE A 227 -4.59 -7.94 -5.84
CA ILE A 227 -5.27 -8.66 -6.91
C ILE A 227 -4.24 -8.97 -7.97
N TYR A 228 -4.04 -10.25 -8.27
CA TYR A 228 -3.25 -10.71 -9.41
C TYR A 228 -4.15 -11.42 -10.40
N LEU A 229 -3.97 -11.14 -11.68
CA LEU A 229 -4.69 -11.73 -12.79
C LEU A 229 -3.67 -12.13 -13.88
N GLU A 230 -3.90 -13.30 -14.48
CA GLU A 230 -3.12 -13.85 -15.57
C GLU A 230 -4.02 -14.58 -16.58
N GLY A 231 -3.64 -14.51 -17.84
CA GLY A 231 -4.42 -14.99 -18.98
C GLY A 231 -4.99 -13.84 -19.80
N GLY A 232 -5.68 -14.19 -20.89
CA GLY A 232 -6.14 -13.22 -21.89
C GLY A 232 -5.15 -13.03 -23.05
N LYS A 233 -5.33 -11.96 -23.81
CA LYS A 233 -4.52 -11.64 -25.00
C LYS A 233 -3.36 -10.68 -24.68
N VAL A 234 -3.54 -9.81 -23.69
CA VAL A 234 -2.53 -8.89 -23.19
C VAL A 234 -1.48 -9.66 -22.40
N GLU A 235 -0.21 -9.49 -22.78
CA GLU A 235 0.91 -10.22 -22.20
C GLU A 235 1.11 -9.94 -20.70
N ASN A 236 0.86 -8.71 -20.25
CA ASN A 236 0.94 -8.33 -18.84
C ASN A 236 -0.19 -7.37 -18.45
N ILE A 237 -1.37 -7.95 -18.20
CA ILE A 237 -2.58 -7.19 -17.83
C ILE A 237 -2.38 -6.35 -16.56
N MET A 238 -1.56 -6.83 -15.63
CA MET A 238 -1.30 -6.13 -14.38
C MET A 238 -0.56 -4.81 -14.61
N ASP A 239 0.48 -4.83 -15.44
CA ASP A 239 1.21 -3.61 -15.80
C ASP A 239 0.35 -2.67 -16.65
N GLU A 240 -0.44 -3.18 -17.59
CA GLU A 240 -1.37 -2.34 -18.37
C GLU A 240 -2.34 -1.56 -17.47
N ILE A 241 -2.92 -2.23 -16.47
CA ILE A 241 -3.78 -1.55 -15.51
C ILE A 241 -2.98 -0.55 -14.65
N LYS A 242 -1.81 -0.93 -14.13
CA LYS A 242 -0.98 -0.04 -13.30
C LYS A 242 -0.55 1.21 -14.08
N GLU A 243 0.12 1.04 -15.22
CA GLU A 243 0.73 2.14 -15.97
C GLU A 243 -0.30 2.96 -16.74
N LYS A 244 -1.26 2.31 -17.44
CA LYS A 244 -2.13 3.02 -18.38
C LYS A 244 -3.46 3.48 -17.78
N ILE A 245 -3.88 2.86 -16.67
CA ILE A 245 -5.10 3.26 -15.96
C ILE A 245 -4.76 3.99 -14.66
N LEU A 246 -4.12 3.31 -13.70
CA LEU A 246 -3.99 3.86 -12.35
C LEU A 246 -3.03 5.06 -12.29
N MET A 247 -1.86 4.98 -12.92
CA MET A 247 -0.94 6.13 -13.00
C MET A 247 -1.58 7.32 -13.74
N LYS A 248 -2.30 7.07 -14.85
CA LYS A 248 -3.00 8.13 -15.59
C LYS A 248 -4.11 8.81 -14.78
N LYS A 249 -4.86 8.05 -13.97
CA LYS A 249 -6.02 8.55 -13.22
C LYS A 249 -5.68 9.10 -11.84
N PHE A 250 -4.63 8.58 -11.20
CA PHE A 250 -4.34 8.80 -9.78
C PHE A 250 -2.87 9.06 -9.46
N ASP A 251 -1.98 9.05 -10.46
CA ASP A 251 -0.52 9.13 -10.26
C ASP A 251 0.00 8.09 -9.26
N SER A 252 -0.60 6.89 -9.29
CA SER A 252 -0.22 5.80 -8.41
C SER A 252 -0.43 4.44 -9.05
N ARG A 253 0.49 3.52 -8.80
CA ARG A 253 0.40 2.10 -9.23
C ARG A 253 -0.60 1.29 -8.38
N HIS A 254 -1.01 1.84 -7.23
CA HIS A 254 -1.81 1.16 -6.23
C HIS A 254 -2.90 2.08 -5.67
N VAL A 255 -3.97 1.49 -5.15
CA VAL A 255 -5.09 2.25 -4.58
C VAL A 255 -4.95 2.27 -3.07
N THR A 256 -4.25 3.26 -2.50
CA THR A 256 -3.99 3.34 -1.06
C THR A 256 -4.50 4.63 -0.43
N GLY A 257 -4.61 4.65 0.91
CA GLY A 257 -4.94 5.86 1.66
C GLY A 257 -6.28 6.46 1.24
N ASP A 258 -6.28 7.75 0.92
CA ASP A 258 -7.49 8.47 0.52
C ASP A 258 -8.09 7.98 -0.82
N LEU A 259 -7.30 7.34 -1.68
CA LEU A 259 -7.82 6.75 -2.94
C LEU A 259 -8.86 5.66 -2.67
N LEU A 260 -8.87 5.01 -1.50
CA LEU A 260 -9.92 4.06 -1.15
C LEU A 260 -11.33 4.68 -1.20
N LYS A 261 -11.45 6.00 -0.97
CA LYS A 261 -12.72 6.73 -1.07
C LYS A 261 -13.22 6.84 -2.51
N GLU A 262 -12.32 6.95 -3.49
CA GLU A 262 -12.65 6.97 -4.92
C GLU A 262 -13.29 5.66 -5.40
N PHE A 263 -12.94 4.56 -4.72
CA PHE A 263 -13.48 3.23 -4.91
C PHE A 263 -14.61 2.91 -3.92
N LYS A 264 -14.99 3.88 -3.06
CA LYS A 264 -16.03 3.75 -2.04
C LYS A 264 -15.79 2.57 -1.08
N ILE A 265 -14.53 2.31 -0.75
CA ILE A 265 -14.13 1.25 0.20
C ILE A 265 -14.06 1.85 1.60
N ARG A 266 -14.84 1.30 2.53
CA ARG A 266 -14.83 1.67 3.95
C ARG A 266 -13.72 0.94 4.71
N PRO A 267 -13.29 1.45 5.88
CA PRO A 267 -12.30 0.77 6.71
C PRO A 267 -12.68 -0.68 7.04
N SER A 268 -13.94 -0.95 7.38
CA SER A 268 -14.46 -2.29 7.69
C SER A 268 -14.45 -3.26 6.49
N GLU A 269 -14.44 -2.73 5.27
CA GLU A 269 -14.43 -3.48 4.02
C GLU A 269 -13.00 -3.68 3.48
N SER A 270 -12.02 -2.93 3.98
CA SER A 270 -10.64 -2.92 3.45
C SER A 270 -9.89 -4.25 3.62
N GLU A 271 -10.42 -5.17 4.42
CA GLU A 271 -9.89 -6.53 4.63
C GLU A 271 -10.79 -7.61 3.98
N LYS A 272 -11.78 -7.19 3.18
CA LYS A 272 -12.81 -8.06 2.57
C LYS A 272 -12.51 -8.27 1.07
N PRO A 273 -11.80 -9.35 0.69
CA PRO A 273 -11.29 -9.55 -0.66
C PRO A 273 -12.33 -9.42 -1.78
N TYR A 274 -13.52 -10.00 -1.64
CA TYR A 274 -14.54 -9.97 -2.69
C TYR A 274 -15.23 -8.60 -2.78
N ILE A 275 -15.45 -7.89 -1.67
CA ILE A 275 -15.90 -6.48 -1.69
C ILE A 275 -14.89 -5.61 -2.45
N VAL A 276 -13.61 -5.74 -2.10
CA VAL A 276 -12.52 -4.97 -2.70
C VAL A 276 -12.43 -5.24 -4.21
N LEU A 277 -12.44 -6.51 -4.61
CA LEU A 277 -12.44 -6.92 -6.02
C LEU A 277 -13.63 -6.31 -6.78
N VAL A 278 -14.85 -6.43 -6.25
CA VAL A 278 -16.05 -5.93 -6.93
C VAL A 278 -16.04 -4.42 -7.10
N LYS A 279 -15.66 -3.68 -6.06
CA LYS A 279 -15.58 -2.22 -6.13
C LYS A 279 -14.49 -1.77 -7.10
N PHE A 280 -13.37 -2.50 -7.17
CA PHE A 280 -12.34 -2.28 -8.16
C PHE A 280 -12.87 -2.49 -9.60
N LEU A 281 -13.53 -3.63 -9.87
CA LEU A 281 -14.11 -3.92 -11.19
C LEU A 281 -15.18 -2.90 -11.60
N LEU A 282 -16.06 -2.49 -10.67
CA LEU A 282 -17.05 -1.45 -10.92
C LEU A 282 -16.41 -0.09 -11.25
N LYS A 283 -15.27 0.24 -10.63
CA LYS A 283 -14.54 1.47 -10.95
C LYS A 283 -13.92 1.42 -12.35
N LEU A 284 -13.38 0.27 -12.77
CA LEU A 284 -12.93 0.08 -14.16
C LEU A 284 -14.07 0.26 -15.17
N MET A 285 -15.25 -0.31 -14.88
CA MET A 285 -16.44 -0.10 -15.71
C MET A 285 -16.88 1.37 -15.76
N GLU A 286 -16.75 2.10 -14.66
CA GLU A 286 -17.03 3.54 -14.60
C GLU A 286 -16.06 4.34 -15.48
N PHE A 287 -14.75 4.02 -15.45
CA PHE A 287 -13.79 4.65 -16.36
C PHE A 287 -14.14 4.40 -17.83
N TYR A 288 -14.52 3.17 -18.16
CA TYR A 288 -14.92 2.82 -19.51
C TYR A 288 -16.15 3.60 -19.96
N GLU A 289 -17.18 3.70 -19.12
CA GLU A 289 -18.37 4.50 -19.42
C GLU A 289 -18.06 5.99 -19.62
N ASN A 290 -17.12 6.53 -18.85
CA ASN A 290 -16.74 7.93 -18.97
C ASN A 290 -15.98 8.18 -20.27
N ALA A 291 -15.04 7.30 -20.64
CA ALA A 291 -14.33 7.38 -21.91
C ALA A 291 -15.28 7.34 -23.12
N LEU A 292 -16.32 6.49 -23.06
CA LEU A 292 -17.37 6.45 -24.09
C LEU A 292 -18.17 7.77 -24.17
N LYS A 293 -18.53 8.37 -23.03
CA LYS A 293 -19.27 9.65 -22.99
C LYS A 293 -18.43 10.81 -23.49
N GLU A 294 -17.13 10.79 -23.22
CA GLU A 294 -16.17 11.80 -23.66
C GLU A 294 -15.73 11.61 -25.13
N ALA A 295 -16.26 10.60 -25.82
CA ALA A 295 -15.86 10.22 -27.18
C ALA A 295 -14.35 9.96 -27.34
N ASN A 296 -13.68 9.56 -26.25
CA ASN A 296 -12.26 9.22 -26.25
C ASN A 296 -12.07 7.77 -26.69
N LYS A 297 -11.99 7.58 -28.02
CA LYS A 297 -11.93 6.25 -28.63
C LYS A 297 -10.72 5.42 -28.19
N GLU A 298 -9.55 6.05 -28.09
CA GLU A 298 -8.32 5.35 -27.69
C GLU A 298 -8.44 4.77 -26.27
N GLU A 299 -8.94 5.58 -25.33
CA GLU A 299 -9.12 5.15 -23.95
C GLU A 299 -10.25 4.12 -23.80
N SER A 300 -11.35 4.28 -24.56
CA SER A 300 -12.43 3.30 -24.55
C SER A 300 -11.99 1.95 -25.11
N ASP A 301 -11.22 1.93 -26.19
CA ASP A 301 -10.72 0.70 -26.82
C ASP A 301 -9.72 -0.03 -25.90
N LEU A 302 -8.82 0.73 -25.24
CA LEU A 302 -7.92 0.20 -24.23
C LEU A 302 -8.68 -0.46 -23.06
N LEU A 303 -9.65 0.26 -22.48
CA LEU A 303 -10.42 -0.23 -21.34
C LEU A 303 -11.29 -1.43 -21.72
N ALA A 304 -11.87 -1.44 -22.92
CA ALA A 304 -12.61 -2.59 -23.43
C ALA A 304 -11.71 -3.84 -23.53
N GLY A 305 -10.49 -3.69 -24.07
CA GLY A 305 -9.51 -4.77 -24.14
C GLY A 305 -9.12 -5.31 -22.77
N ILE A 306 -8.84 -4.41 -21.81
CA ILE A 306 -8.51 -4.80 -20.43
C ILE A 306 -9.68 -5.52 -19.76
N ILE A 307 -10.90 -5.02 -19.89
CA ILE A 307 -12.10 -5.67 -19.31
C ILE A 307 -12.30 -7.07 -19.91
N GLU A 308 -12.11 -7.22 -21.22
CA GLU A 308 -12.21 -8.52 -21.88
C GLU A 308 -11.14 -9.51 -21.40
N ASP A 309 -9.93 -9.06 -21.13
CA ASP A 309 -8.89 -9.93 -20.59
C ASP A 309 -9.13 -10.26 -19.11
N ILE A 310 -9.62 -9.32 -18.30
CA ILE A 310 -10.02 -9.62 -16.91
C ILE A 310 -11.08 -10.72 -16.88
N LYS A 311 -12.04 -10.73 -17.81
CA LYS A 311 -13.08 -11.78 -17.92
C LYS A 311 -12.46 -13.16 -18.11
N ASN A 312 -11.49 -13.25 -19.02
CA ASN A 312 -10.87 -14.50 -19.42
C ASN A 312 -9.69 -14.92 -18.51
N SER A 313 -9.26 -14.03 -17.61
CA SER A 313 -8.19 -14.26 -16.67
C SER A 313 -8.60 -15.17 -15.51
N HIS A 314 -7.60 -15.83 -14.94
CA HIS A 314 -7.66 -16.45 -13.62
C HIS A 314 -6.62 -15.73 -12.74
N GLY A 315 -6.61 -15.99 -11.43
CA GLY A 315 -5.64 -15.27 -10.60
C GLY A 315 -5.73 -15.57 -9.13
N PHE A 316 -5.24 -14.63 -8.34
CA PHE A 316 -5.17 -14.75 -6.89
C PHE A 316 -5.56 -13.44 -6.21
N LEU A 317 -6.30 -13.57 -5.10
CA LEU A 317 -6.41 -12.51 -4.10
C LEU A 317 -5.45 -12.82 -2.96
N TYR A 318 -4.47 -11.95 -2.76
CA TYR A 318 -3.56 -11.99 -1.62
C TYR A 318 -4.18 -11.22 -0.46
N VAL A 319 -4.42 -11.90 0.66
CA VAL A 319 -5.08 -11.33 1.83
C VAL A 319 -4.07 -11.25 2.97
N VAL A 320 -3.73 -10.03 3.37
CA VAL A 320 -2.66 -9.73 4.34
C VAL A 320 -3.12 -8.73 5.40
N PRO A 321 -4.09 -9.11 6.26
CA PRO A 321 -4.48 -8.29 7.40
C PRO A 321 -3.33 -8.14 8.40
N LYS A 322 -3.53 -7.24 9.38
CA LYS A 322 -2.54 -7.01 10.45
C LYS A 322 -2.26 -8.28 11.26
N PHE A 323 -3.32 -9.05 11.56
CA PHE A 323 -3.19 -10.31 12.26
C PHE A 323 -2.64 -11.40 11.32
N LYS A 324 -1.48 -11.99 11.69
CA LYS A 324 -0.78 -12.95 10.82
C LYS A 324 -1.59 -14.23 10.55
N GLY A 325 -2.48 -14.64 11.46
CA GLY A 325 -3.24 -15.89 11.36
C GLY A 325 -4.39 -15.86 10.35
N GLU A 326 -4.83 -14.69 9.93
CA GLU A 326 -5.90 -14.52 8.92
C GLU A 326 -5.36 -14.32 7.50
N ARG A 327 -4.03 -14.39 7.33
CA ARG A 327 -3.40 -14.22 6.01
C ARG A 327 -3.71 -15.44 5.14
N SER A 328 -4.04 -15.20 3.89
CA SER A 328 -4.39 -16.27 2.96
C SER A 328 -4.16 -15.85 1.51
N VAL A 329 -4.17 -16.86 0.63
CA VAL A 329 -4.24 -16.68 -0.82
C VAL A 329 -5.51 -17.35 -1.29
N ILE A 330 -6.36 -16.60 -1.97
CA ILE A 330 -7.64 -17.09 -2.50
C ILE A 330 -7.49 -17.22 -4.03
N PRO A 331 -7.59 -18.42 -4.60
CA PRO A 331 -7.62 -18.57 -6.05
C PRO A 331 -8.91 -17.96 -6.60
N LEU A 332 -8.78 -17.18 -7.68
CA LEU A 332 -9.91 -16.59 -8.38
C LEU A 332 -10.33 -17.48 -9.56
N PRO A 333 -11.64 -17.80 -9.68
CA PRO A 333 -12.16 -18.39 -10.90
C PRO A 333 -12.12 -17.36 -12.04
N ARG A 334 -12.41 -17.83 -13.25
CA ARG A 334 -12.70 -16.92 -14.36
C ARG A 334 -13.87 -16.01 -14.02
N LEU A 335 -13.77 -14.74 -14.41
CA LEU A 335 -14.74 -13.71 -14.07
C LEU A 335 -15.73 -13.44 -15.20
N ASP A 336 -15.66 -14.18 -16.31
CA ASP A 336 -16.51 -14.06 -17.50
C ASP A 336 -18.00 -14.11 -17.16
N ARG A 337 -18.43 -15.06 -16.32
CA ARG A 337 -19.84 -15.19 -15.91
C ARG A 337 -20.31 -13.99 -15.11
N PHE A 338 -19.54 -13.61 -14.09
CA PHE A 338 -19.88 -12.49 -13.21
C PHE A 338 -19.88 -11.16 -13.98
N ILE A 339 -18.79 -10.86 -14.68
CA ILE A 339 -18.64 -9.60 -15.44
C ILE A 339 -19.67 -9.55 -16.57
N GLY A 340 -19.81 -10.60 -17.37
CA GLY A 340 -20.75 -10.61 -18.49
C GLY A 340 -22.20 -10.44 -18.05
N TYR A 341 -22.62 -11.12 -16.97
CA TYR A 341 -24.01 -11.05 -16.51
C TYR A 341 -24.32 -9.78 -15.70
N TRP A 342 -23.47 -9.43 -14.72
CA TRP A 342 -23.72 -8.35 -13.77
C TRP A 342 -23.14 -7.02 -14.21
N LEU A 343 -21.94 -7.03 -14.77
CA LEU A 343 -21.21 -5.80 -15.04
C LEU A 343 -21.38 -5.30 -16.46
N GLU A 344 -21.49 -6.11 -17.51
CA GLU A 344 -21.66 -5.61 -18.88
C GLU A 344 -23.10 -5.17 -19.16
N ASN A 345 -24.09 -5.86 -18.59
CA ASN A 345 -25.48 -5.46 -18.68
C ASN A 345 -25.72 -4.14 -17.93
N LYS A 346 -25.97 -3.05 -18.68
CA LYS A 346 -26.13 -1.70 -18.12
C LYS A 346 -27.19 -1.61 -17.02
N LYS A 347 -28.34 -2.28 -17.19
CA LYS A 347 -29.42 -2.25 -16.19
C LYS A 347 -28.98 -2.93 -14.89
N LYS A 348 -28.43 -4.14 -14.99
CA LYS A 348 -27.93 -4.90 -13.82
C LYS A 348 -26.77 -4.21 -13.14
N ARG A 349 -25.82 -3.68 -13.91
CA ARG A 349 -24.70 -2.89 -13.41
C ARG A 349 -25.20 -1.68 -12.60
N GLN A 350 -26.20 -0.96 -13.10
CA GLN A 350 -26.78 0.19 -12.38
C GLN A 350 -27.49 -0.21 -11.09
N ILE A 351 -28.23 -1.33 -11.09
CA ILE A 351 -28.86 -1.87 -9.88
C ILE A 351 -27.80 -2.26 -8.85
N PHE A 352 -26.82 -3.04 -9.28
CA PHE A 352 -25.76 -3.56 -8.41
C PHE A 352 -24.87 -2.45 -7.85
N LYS A 353 -24.46 -1.50 -8.70
CA LYS A 353 -23.77 -0.27 -8.27
C LYS A 353 -24.64 0.55 -7.32
N GLY A 354 -25.92 0.72 -7.62
CA GLY A 354 -26.87 1.45 -6.77
C GLY A 354 -27.01 0.83 -5.38
N PHE A 355 -26.99 -0.50 -5.27
CA PHE A 355 -26.97 -1.21 -4.00
C PHE A 355 -25.72 -0.89 -3.17
N LEU A 356 -24.53 -1.08 -3.76
CA LEU A 356 -23.26 -0.85 -3.06
C LEU A 356 -23.02 0.61 -2.70
N ASP A 357 -23.32 1.53 -3.63
CA ASP A 357 -23.20 2.97 -3.43
C ASP A 357 -24.23 3.48 -2.41
N GLY A 358 -25.42 2.89 -2.43
CA GLY A 358 -26.50 3.16 -1.48
C GLY A 358 -26.08 2.77 -0.06
N LEU A 359 -25.55 1.57 0.13
CA LEU A 359 -25.00 1.11 1.41
C LEU A 359 -23.86 2.02 1.89
N TYR A 360 -22.91 2.33 1.00
CA TYR A 360 -21.78 3.20 1.33
C TYR A 360 -22.25 4.58 1.82
N SER A 361 -23.20 5.19 1.11
CA SER A 361 -23.73 6.52 1.44
C SER A 361 -24.61 6.49 2.69
N PHE A 362 -25.43 5.45 2.87
CA PHE A 362 -26.26 5.25 4.04
C PHE A 362 -25.41 5.17 5.32
N LEU A 363 -24.42 4.26 5.35
CA LEU A 363 -23.52 4.09 6.49
C LEU A 363 -22.75 5.38 6.81
N GLY A 364 -22.45 6.21 5.81
CA GLY A 364 -21.77 7.50 6.02
C GLY A 364 -22.64 8.52 6.74
N ARG A 365 -23.93 8.56 6.40
CA ARG A 365 -24.91 9.40 7.08
C ARG A 365 -25.18 8.90 8.50
N VAL A 366 -25.36 7.58 8.68
CA VAL A 366 -25.56 6.93 9.98
C VAL A 366 -24.38 7.20 10.90
N TYR A 367 -23.15 6.98 10.43
CA TYR A 367 -21.95 7.26 11.22
C TYR A 367 -21.84 8.74 11.63
N SER A 368 -22.17 9.65 10.72
CA SER A 368 -22.18 11.09 10.99
C SER A 368 -23.20 11.48 12.06
N ARG A 369 -24.39 10.85 12.06
CA ARG A 369 -25.42 11.07 13.07
C ARG A 369 -25.02 10.44 14.41
N ALA A 370 -24.57 9.20 14.40
CA ALA A 370 -24.09 8.50 15.59
C ALA A 370 -22.92 9.22 16.27
N ARG A 371 -22.06 9.90 15.50
CA ARG A 371 -21.01 10.77 16.05
C ARG A 371 -21.58 11.94 16.85
N LYS A 372 -22.66 12.57 16.39
CA LYS A 372 -23.34 13.65 17.12
C LYS A 372 -24.00 13.12 18.40
N GLU A 373 -24.52 11.89 18.36
CA GLU A 373 -25.21 11.23 19.47
C GLU A 373 -24.29 10.41 20.40
N ARG A 374 -22.96 10.39 20.14
CA ARG A 374 -21.97 9.60 20.89
C ARG A 374 -22.22 8.08 20.90
N LYS A 375 -22.78 7.54 19.81
CA LYS A 375 -23.10 6.11 19.61
C LYS A 375 -22.26 5.47 18.49
N GLN A 376 -21.04 5.95 18.24
CA GLN A 376 -20.21 5.50 17.11
C GLN A 376 -19.92 4.00 17.14
N SER A 377 -19.64 3.44 18.32
CA SER A 377 -19.30 2.02 18.48
C SER A 377 -20.39 1.07 18.02
N HIS A 378 -21.66 1.44 18.23
CA HIS A 378 -22.81 0.66 17.76
C HIS A 378 -22.83 0.57 16.23
N VAL A 379 -22.63 1.71 15.55
CA VAL A 379 -22.54 1.75 14.08
C VAL A 379 -21.31 1.02 13.56
N GLU A 380 -20.15 1.17 14.20
CA GLU A 380 -18.92 0.49 13.80
C GLU A 380 -19.06 -1.05 13.89
N ASN A 381 -19.74 -1.54 14.92
CA ASN A 381 -20.02 -2.98 15.07
C ASN A 381 -21.01 -3.46 14.00
N ALA A 382 -22.10 -2.73 13.77
CA ALA A 382 -23.06 -3.04 12.72
C ALA A 382 -22.40 -3.03 11.33
N GLU A 383 -21.53 -2.06 11.05
CA GLU A 383 -20.78 -1.94 9.80
C GLU A 383 -19.88 -3.17 9.57
N LYS A 384 -19.20 -3.68 10.60
CA LYS A 384 -18.41 -4.92 10.49
C LYS A 384 -19.28 -6.13 10.15
N VAL A 385 -20.46 -6.25 10.75
CA VAL A 385 -21.39 -7.36 10.45
C VAL A 385 -21.90 -7.24 9.01
N ILE A 386 -22.28 -6.04 8.57
CA ILE A 386 -22.66 -5.78 7.18
C ILE A 386 -21.52 -6.15 6.23
N ALA A 387 -20.28 -5.74 6.52
CA ALA A 387 -19.12 -6.06 5.68
C ALA A 387 -18.89 -7.58 5.58
N ASN A 388 -19.06 -8.33 6.67
CA ASN A 388 -18.97 -9.79 6.65
C ASN A 388 -20.09 -10.44 5.79
N GLN A 389 -21.33 -9.97 5.93
CA GLN A 389 -22.44 -10.49 5.14
C GLN A 389 -22.32 -10.12 3.66
N LEU A 390 -21.88 -8.90 3.37
CA LEU A 390 -21.66 -8.42 2.02
C LEU A 390 -20.51 -9.19 1.35
N GLU A 391 -19.44 -9.47 2.08
CA GLU A 391 -18.33 -10.30 1.59
C GLU A 391 -18.82 -11.70 1.17
N TYR A 392 -19.63 -12.34 2.01
CA TYR A 392 -20.17 -13.66 1.68
C TYR A 392 -21.14 -13.62 0.49
N PHE A 393 -22.01 -12.60 0.45
CA PHE A 393 -22.91 -12.37 -0.68
C PHE A 393 -22.12 -12.21 -1.99
N LEU A 394 -21.09 -11.38 -2.00
CA LEU A 394 -20.26 -11.13 -3.19
C LEU A 394 -19.43 -12.35 -3.58
N LYS A 395 -18.92 -13.11 -2.61
CA LYS A 395 -18.26 -14.39 -2.87
C LYS A 395 -19.17 -15.33 -3.66
N MET A 396 -20.40 -15.56 -3.18
CA MET A 396 -21.36 -16.43 -3.86
C MET A 396 -21.72 -15.91 -5.26
N LEU A 397 -21.79 -14.59 -5.42
CA LEU A 397 -22.07 -13.96 -6.69
C LEU A 397 -20.92 -14.13 -7.70
N ILE A 398 -19.66 -14.03 -7.26
CA ILE A 398 -18.49 -14.15 -8.12
C ILE A 398 -18.21 -15.61 -8.48
N GLU A 399 -18.22 -16.49 -7.48
CA GLU A 399 -17.82 -17.89 -7.67
C GLU A 399 -18.92 -18.72 -8.33
N ASN A 400 -20.19 -18.44 -7.99
CA ASN A 400 -21.32 -19.27 -8.40
C ASN A 400 -22.35 -18.54 -9.26
N ASN A 401 -22.25 -17.20 -9.41
CA ASN A 401 -23.26 -16.37 -10.06
C ASN A 401 -24.65 -16.49 -9.41
N ILE A 402 -24.69 -16.68 -8.09
CA ILE A 402 -25.91 -16.87 -7.29
C ILE A 402 -26.06 -15.76 -6.26
N ILE A 403 -27.30 -15.30 -6.09
CA ILE A 403 -27.68 -14.37 -5.03
C ILE A 403 -27.85 -15.12 -3.72
N HIS A 404 -27.00 -14.79 -2.74
CA HIS A 404 -27.14 -15.33 -1.40
C HIS A 404 -28.16 -14.54 -0.57
N TRP A 405 -29.44 -14.93 -0.70
CA TRP A 405 -30.57 -14.23 -0.07
C TRP A 405 -30.46 -14.08 1.45
N GLN A 406 -29.89 -15.07 2.15
CA GLN A 406 -29.75 -15.01 3.61
C GLN A 406 -28.80 -13.87 4.02
N SER A 407 -27.66 -13.70 3.33
CA SER A 407 -26.74 -12.59 3.62
C SER A 407 -27.35 -11.25 3.24
N LEU A 408 -28.05 -11.19 2.10
CA LEU A 408 -28.74 -9.98 1.68
C LEU A 408 -29.81 -9.54 2.69
N ARG A 409 -30.60 -10.50 3.20
CA ARG A 409 -31.59 -10.25 4.25
C ARG A 409 -30.93 -9.74 5.53
N ALA A 410 -29.86 -10.37 5.98
CA ALA A 410 -29.14 -9.91 7.18
C ALA A 410 -28.61 -8.47 7.03
N ILE A 411 -28.15 -8.08 5.84
CA ILE A 411 -27.76 -6.69 5.57
C ILE A 411 -28.97 -5.76 5.67
N ILE A 412 -30.11 -6.14 5.09
CA ILE A 412 -31.34 -5.35 5.11
C ILE A 412 -31.84 -5.16 6.53
N ASP A 413 -31.88 -6.21 7.34
CA ASP A 413 -32.35 -6.15 8.72
C ASP A 413 -31.53 -5.13 9.53
N ILE A 414 -30.19 -5.16 9.42
CA ILE A 414 -29.30 -4.19 10.08
C ILE A 414 -29.50 -2.78 9.52
N VAL A 415 -29.69 -2.63 8.20
CA VAL A 415 -29.92 -1.31 7.59
C VAL A 415 -31.25 -0.71 8.07
N VAL A 416 -32.29 -1.51 8.23
CA VAL A 416 -33.59 -1.07 8.77
C VAL A 416 -33.45 -0.69 10.24
N GLU A 417 -32.77 -1.49 11.06
CA GLU A 417 -32.48 -1.18 12.46
C GLU A 417 -31.75 0.18 12.60
N LEU A 418 -30.63 0.35 11.88
CA LEU A 418 -29.88 1.62 11.88
C LEU A 418 -30.69 2.81 11.31
N SER A 419 -31.59 2.55 10.37
CA SER A 419 -32.46 3.57 9.78
C SER A 419 -33.44 4.10 10.84
N THR A 420 -34.00 3.21 11.64
CA THR A 420 -34.90 3.54 12.76
C THR A 420 -34.15 4.23 13.89
N ASP A 421 -33.02 3.66 14.33
CA ASP A 421 -32.26 4.14 15.49
C ASP A 421 -31.69 5.56 15.32
N PHE A 422 -31.40 5.95 14.07
CA PHE A 422 -30.79 7.25 13.74
C PHE A 422 -31.69 8.15 12.88
N GLU A 423 -32.95 7.75 12.64
CA GLU A 423 -33.94 8.48 11.84
C GLU A 423 -33.44 8.86 10.43
N ILE A 424 -32.74 7.93 9.76
CA ILE A 424 -32.16 8.15 8.43
C ILE A 424 -32.93 7.40 7.38
N VAL A 425 -33.53 8.13 6.43
CA VAL A 425 -34.22 7.51 5.29
C VAL A 425 -33.26 6.64 4.47
N THR A 426 -33.57 5.35 4.39
CA THR A 426 -32.90 4.38 3.53
C THR A 426 -33.69 4.16 2.24
N ASN A 427 -33.00 3.93 1.13
CA ASN A 427 -33.63 3.57 -0.14
C ASN A 427 -33.13 2.19 -0.57
N LEU A 428 -33.98 1.18 -0.37
CA LEU A 428 -33.71 -0.22 -0.70
C LEU A 428 -34.22 -0.61 -2.10
N TRP A 429 -34.52 0.37 -2.98
CA TRP A 429 -35.01 0.09 -4.34
C TRP A 429 -34.16 -0.91 -5.14
N PRO A 430 -32.80 -0.94 -5.06
CA PRO A 430 -32.02 -1.82 -5.93
C PRO A 430 -32.29 -3.29 -5.63
N ILE A 431 -32.60 -3.63 -4.37
CA ILE A 431 -32.84 -5.00 -3.92
C ILE A 431 -34.03 -5.64 -4.66
N LYS A 432 -35.05 -4.84 -5.00
CA LYS A 432 -36.23 -5.29 -5.75
C LYS A 432 -35.92 -5.82 -7.15
N TYR A 433 -34.74 -5.47 -7.68
CA TYR A 433 -34.33 -5.80 -9.04
C TYR A 433 -33.07 -6.67 -9.08
N LEU A 434 -32.71 -7.27 -7.94
CA LEU A 434 -31.63 -8.24 -7.90
C LEU A 434 -32.09 -9.62 -8.40
N GLU A 435 -33.39 -9.95 -8.40
CA GLU A 435 -33.94 -11.12 -9.13
C GLU A 435 -33.57 -11.09 -10.62
#